data_AF-A0A525PJ47-F1
#
_entry.id   AF-A0A525PJ47-F1
#
_cell.length_a   1.000
_cell.length_b   1.000
_cell.length_c   1.000
_cell.angle_alpha   90.00
_cell.angle_beta   90.00
_cell.angle_gamma   90.00
#
_symmetry.space_group_name_H-M   'P 1'
#
loop_
_entity.id
_entity.type
_entity.pdbx_description
1 polymer ?
#
loop_
_entity_poly.entity_id
_entity_poly.type
_entity_poly.pdbx_seq_one_letter_code
_entity_poly.pdbx_strand_id
1 'polypeptide(L)' 'GGTALAAHLHVCRTVARRAERLTVLLAEQENINTVTVKYLNRLSDWFFVAARASNNGGKDDVLWVPGANR' A
#
# COMPACT_ATOMS: atom_id res chain seq x y z
N GLY A 1 5.47 -1.48 9.40
CA GLY A 1 5.25 -0.90 10.74
C GLY A 1 6.41 0.02 11.04
N GLY A 2 6.88 0.12 12.29
CA GLY A 2 8.02 0.96 12.65
C GLY A 2 7.58 2.26 13.33
N THR A 3 7.97 3.41 12.77
CA THR A 3 7.53 4.72 13.27
C THR A 3 6.01 4.93 13.11
N ALA A 4 5.43 5.87 13.86
CA ALA A 4 4.01 6.21 13.71
C ALA A 4 3.67 6.64 12.27
N LEU A 5 4.54 7.41 11.61
CA LEU A 5 4.36 7.80 10.22
C LEU A 5 4.40 6.60 9.27
N ALA A 6 5.41 5.72 9.39
CA ALA A 6 5.51 4.53 8.55
C ALA A 6 4.30 3.59 8.75
N ALA A 7 3.81 3.44 9.98
CA ALA A 7 2.60 2.68 10.28
C ALA A 7 1.37 3.25 9.55
N HIS A 8 1.15 4.56 9.62
CA HIS A 8 0.05 5.22 8.91
C HIS A 8 0.19 5.06 7.39
N LEU A 9 1.40 5.17 6.84
CA LEU A 9 1.64 4.97 5.40
C LEU A 9 1.34 3.52 4.96
N HIS A 10 1.61 2.52 5.80
CA HIS A 10 1.16 1.16 5.54
C HIS A 10 -0.37 1.01 5.59
N VAL A 11 -1.08 1.75 6.46
CA VAL A 11 -2.55 1.80 6.44
C VAL A 11 -3.04 2.45 5.14
N CYS A 12 -2.46 3.58 4.73
CA CYS A 12 -2.80 4.22 3.45
C CYS A 12 -2.59 3.26 2.27
N ARG A 13 -1.51 2.47 2.28
CA ARG A 13 -1.27 1.42 1.27
C ARG A 13 -2.41 0.40 1.22
N THR A 14 -2.89 -0.11 2.35
CA THR A 14 -3.98 -1.11 2.36
C THR A 14 -5.31 -0.50 1.90
N VAL A 15 -5.57 0.76 2.25
CA VAL A 15 -6.72 1.52 1.75
C VAL A 15 -6.64 1.73 0.23
N ALA A 16 -5.49 2.13 -0.31
CA ALA A 16 -5.29 2.27 -1.75
C ALA A 16 -5.51 0.94 -2.50
N ARG A 17 -5.02 -0.18 -1.95
CA ARG A 17 -5.28 -1.52 -2.53
C ARG A 17 -6.75 -1.92 -2.46
N ARG A 18 -7.48 -1.50 -1.41
CA ARG A 18 -8.93 -1.73 -1.32
C ARG A 18 -9.67 -0.89 -2.37
N ALA A 19 -9.30 0.37 -2.53
CA ALA A 19 -9.85 1.23 -3.57
C ALA A 19 -9.59 0.66 -4.97
N GLU A 20 -8.37 0.19 -5.26
CA GLU A 20 -8.02 -0.47 -6.52
C GLU A 20 -8.96 -1.63 -6.85
N ARG A 21 -9.21 -2.54 -5.88
CA ARG A 21 -10.14 -3.68 -6.07
C ARG A 21 -11.57 -3.23 -6.36
N LEU A 22 -12.06 -2.22 -5.62
CA LEU A 22 -13.41 -1.68 -5.85
C LEU A 22 -13.53 -1.02 -7.23
N THR A 23 -12.49 -0.30 -7.67
CA THR A 23 -12.45 0.32 -9.00
C THR A 23 -12.39 -0.71 -10.11
N VAL A 24 -11.67 -1.82 -9.93
CA VAL A 24 -11.67 -2.95 -10.88
C VAL A 24 -13.08 -3.55 -10.99
N LEU A 25 -13.75 -3.82 -9.87
CA LEU A 25 -15.12 -4.32 -9.87
C LEU A 25 -16.10 -3.35 -10.55
N LEU A 26 -15.94 -2.05 -10.33
CA LEU A 26 -16.75 -1.02 -11.01
C LEU A 26 -16.51 -1.02 -12.53
N ALA A 27 -15.25 -1.22 -12.96
CA ALA A 27 -14.90 -1.26 -14.39
C ALA A 27 -15.54 -2.44 -15.13
N GLU A 28 -15.96 -3.50 -14.43
CA GLU A 28 -16.71 -4.61 -15.01
C GLU A 28 -18.19 -4.26 -15.29
N GLN A 29 -18.72 -3.23 -14.62
CA GLN A 29 -20.13 -2.85 -14.65
C GLN A 29 -20.35 -1.55 -15.44
N GLU A 30 -19.39 -0.64 -15.41
CA GLU A 30 -19.50 0.70 -15.98
C GLU A 30 -18.23 1.11 -16.75
N ASN A 31 -18.40 2.01 -17.72
CA ASN A 31 -17.25 2.61 -18.41
C ASN A 31 -16.60 3.67 -17.51
N ILE A 32 -15.39 3.39 -17.05
CA ILE A 32 -14.61 4.30 -16.21
C ILE A 32 -13.33 4.78 -16.90
N ASN A 33 -12.70 5.81 -16.35
CA ASN A 33 -11.35 6.19 -16.76
C ASN A 33 -10.34 5.09 -16.36
N THR A 34 -9.81 4.38 -17.36
CA THR A 34 -8.85 3.28 -17.20
C THR A 34 -7.53 3.69 -16.53
N VAL A 35 -7.18 4.98 -16.53
CA VAL A 35 -6.00 5.52 -15.83
C VAL A 35 -6.16 5.40 -14.30
N THR A 36 -7.39 5.39 -13.78
CA THR A 36 -7.68 5.35 -12.34
C THR A 36 -7.12 4.08 -11.69
N VAL A 37 -7.33 2.91 -12.30
CA VAL A 37 -6.81 1.62 -11.79
C VAL A 37 -5.28 1.63 -11.77
N LYS A 38 -4.65 2.13 -12.85
CA LYS A 38 -3.19 2.25 -12.96
C LYS A 38 -2.63 3.20 -11.89
N TYR A 39 -3.31 4.31 -11.63
CA TYR A 39 -2.92 5.26 -10.60
C TYR A 39 -2.99 4.65 -9.19
N LEU A 40 -4.11 4.01 -8.84
CA LEU A 40 -4.27 3.35 -7.53
C LEU A 40 -3.22 2.25 -7.29
N ASN A 41 -2.89 1.50 -8.35
CA ASN A 41 -1.81 0.52 -8.32
C ASN A 41 -0.47 1.16 -7.94
N ARG A 42 -0.05 2.21 -8.67
CA ARG A 42 1.21 2.94 -8.41
C ARG A 42 1.20 3.67 -7.07
N LEU A 43 0.05 4.20 -6.65
CA LEU A 43 -0.11 4.85 -5.37
C LEU A 43 0.16 3.89 -4.21
N SER A 44 -0.27 2.63 -4.34
CA SER A 44 0.01 1.59 -3.33
C SER A 44 1.49 1.22 -3.23
N ASP A 45 2.25 1.34 -4.32
CA ASP A 45 3.70 1.17 -4.35
C ASP A 45 4.39 2.39 -3.75
N TRP A 46 3.92 3.59 -4.08
CA TRP A 46 4.44 4.84 -3.51
C TRP A 46 4.31 4.86 -1.99
N PHE A 47 3.15 4.48 -1.43
CA PHE A 47 2.97 4.36 0.02
C PHE A 47 3.90 3.34 0.65
N PHE A 48 4.23 2.25 -0.05
CA PHE A 48 5.22 1.29 0.43
C PHE A 48 6.62 1.91 0.53
N VAL A 49 7.06 2.59 -0.52
CA VAL A 49 8.37 3.27 -0.53
C VAL A 49 8.43 4.39 0.50
N ALA A 50 7.37 5.20 0.61
CA ALA A 50 7.26 6.27 1.60
C ALA A 50 7.30 5.73 3.04
N ALA A 51 6.64 4.60 3.31
CA ALA A 51 6.68 3.97 4.64
C ALA A 51 8.12 3.56 5.00
N ARG A 52 8.85 2.93 4.08
CA ARG A 52 10.26 2.55 4.30
C ARG A 52 11.15 3.78 4.46
N ALA A 53 10.98 4.81 3.63
CA ALA A 53 11.72 6.06 3.78
C ALA A 53 11.52 6.68 5.17
N SER A 54 10.30 6.59 5.72
CA SER A 54 9.93 7.06 7.06
C SER A 54 10.46 6.20 8.21
N ASN A 55 11.08 5.04 7.92
CA ASN A 55 11.77 4.17 8.86
C ASN A 55 13.30 4.23 8.62
N ASN A 56 13.87 5.43 8.65
CA ASN A 56 15.32 5.62 8.47
C ASN A 56 15.83 5.00 7.15
N GLY A 57 15.11 5.26 6.06
CA GLY A 57 15.42 4.66 4.75
C GLY A 57 15.24 3.13 4.70
N GLY A 58 14.43 2.57 5.60
CA GLY A 58 14.10 1.15 5.70
C GLY A 58 15.07 0.34 6.57
N LYS A 59 16.01 1.00 7.27
CA LYS A 59 16.91 0.34 8.23
C LYS A 59 16.18 -0.16 9.48
N ASP A 60 15.13 0.55 9.86
CA ASP A 60 14.32 0.24 11.04
C ASP A 60 13.02 -0.48 10.66
N ASP A 61 12.98 -1.08 9.45
CA ASP A 61 11.82 -1.86 9.01
C ASP A 61 11.66 -3.12 9.87
N VAL A 62 10.41 -3.40 10.26
CA VAL A 62 10.06 -4.64 10.97
C VAL A 62 10.12 -5.80 9.99
N LEU A 63 11.20 -6.57 10.04
CA LEU A 63 11.41 -7.73 9.18
C LEU A 63 10.56 -8.90 9.66
N TRP A 64 9.96 -9.61 8.71
CA TRP A 64 9.28 -10.86 8.98
C TRP A 64 10.31 -11.96 9.26
N VAL A 65 10.17 -12.65 10.39
CA VAL A 65 11.03 -13.78 10.78
C VAL A 65 10.24 -15.08 10.63
N PRO A 66 10.68 -16.02 9.77
CA PRO A 66 10.02 -17.31 9.61
C PRO A 66 9.91 -18.05 10.94
N GLY A 67 8.71 -18.52 11.30
CA GLY A 67 8.48 -19.33 12.50
C GLY A 67 8.47 -18.60 13.84
N ALA A 68 8.53 -17.26 13.85
CA ALA A 68 8.56 -16.49 15.10
C ALA A 68 7.32 -16.60 15.99
N ASN A 69 6.18 -17.02 15.44
CA ASN A 69 4.90 -17.22 16.16
C ASN A 69 4.42 -18.68 16.11
N ARG A 70 5.35 -19.65 16.12
CA ARG A 70 5.00 -21.07 16.14
C ARG A 70 4.77 -21.59 17.56
#